data_AF-A0A2E3DBK3-F1
#
_entry.id   AF-A0A2E3DBK3-F1
#
_cell.length_a   1.000
_cell.length_b   1.000
_cell.length_c   1.000
_cell.angle_alpha   90.00
_cell.angle_beta   90.00
_cell.angle_gamma   90.00
#
_symmetry.space_group_name_H-M   'P 1'
#
loop_
_entity.id
_entity.type
_entity.pdbx_description
1 polymer ?
#
loop_
_entity_poly.entity_id
_entity_poly.type
_entity_poly.pdbx_seq_one_letter_code
_entity_poly.pdbx_strand_id
1 'polypeptide(L)'
;YFPGEGNIDRLKDLIARVKRSAESNNRDPESVKISAIFGAQMMNPEAGVEEMRSAGVDRIMVPAFFFVGEGGMDRLSEFGEKIIPLA
;
A
#
# COMPACT_ATOMS: atom_id res chain seq x y z
N TYR A 1 6.58 5.30 -7.49
CA TYR A 1 5.77 4.16 -7.03
C TYR A 1 4.93 3.66 -8.16
N PHE A 2 4.59 2.36 -8.17
CA PHE A 2 3.80 1.77 -9.25
C PHE A 2 2.87 0.67 -8.71
N PRO A 3 1.58 0.69 -9.10
CA PRO A 3 0.96 1.72 -9.94
C PRO A 3 0.67 3.00 -9.14
N GLY A 4 0.70 4.15 -9.83
CA GLY A 4 0.34 5.45 -9.27
C GLY A 4 -1.18 5.62 -9.10
N GLU A 5 -1.86 4.61 -8.58
CA GLU A 5 -3.33 4.51 -8.51
C GLU A 5 -3.78 4.53 -7.05
N GLY A 6 -4.79 5.35 -6.75
CA GLY A 6 -5.35 5.54 -5.41
C GLY A 6 -6.72 4.91 -5.22
N ASN A 7 -7.40 4.51 -6.29
CA ASN A 7 -8.63 3.72 -6.23
C ASN A 7 -8.29 2.23 -6.07
N ILE A 8 -8.79 1.61 -5.00
CA ILE A 8 -8.42 0.25 -4.63
C ILE A 8 -8.86 -0.82 -5.66
N ASP A 9 -10.04 -0.66 -6.27
CA ASP A 9 -10.53 -1.63 -7.24
C ASP A 9 -9.73 -1.57 -8.54
N ARG A 10 -9.40 -0.36 -8.99
CA ARG A 10 -8.50 -0.16 -10.14
C ARG A 10 -7.08 -0.65 -9.85
N LEU A 11 -6.60 -0.48 -8.62
CA LEU A 11 -5.31 -1.00 -8.18
C LEU A 11 -5.27 -2.53 -8.29
N LYS A 12 -6.30 -3.23 -7.78
CA LYS A 12 -6.44 -4.69 -7.90
C LYS A 12 -6.40 -5.15 -9.35
N ASP A 13 -7.16 -4.48 -10.22
CA ASP A 13 -7.17 -4.78 -11.66
C ASP A 13 -5.78 -4.63 -12.31
N LEU A 14 -5.05 -3.58 -11.96
CA LEU A 14 -3.69 -3.34 -12.46
C LEU A 14 -2.72 -4.41 -11.96
N ILE A 15 -2.75 -4.75 -10.68
CA ILE A 15 -1.91 -5.81 -10.09
C ILE A 15 -2.20 -7.15 -10.78
N ALA A 16 -3.47 -7.50 -10.97
CA ALA A 16 -3.85 -8.72 -11.65
C ALA A 16 -3.35 -8.77 -13.11
N ARG A 17 -3.35 -7.63 -13.82
CA ARG A 17 -2.76 -7.53 -15.17
C ARG A 17 -1.25 -7.75 -15.16
N VAL A 18 -0.54 -7.17 -14.18
CA VAL A 18 0.91 -7.36 -14.02
C VAL A 18 1.24 -8.83 -13.77
N LYS A 19 0.52 -9.48 -12.84
CA LYS A 19 0.72 -10.91 -12.52
C LYS A 19 0.48 -11.81 -13.74
N ARG A 20 -0.63 -11.63 -14.45
CA ARG A 20 -0.90 -12.35 -15.71
C ARG A 20 0.16 -12.11 -16.78
N SER A 21 0.69 -10.89 -16.86
CA SER A 21 1.77 -10.56 -17.80
C SER A 21 3.08 -11.26 -17.43
N ALA A 22 3.38 -11.42 -16.14
CA ALA A 22 4.56 -12.16 -15.68
C ALA A 22 4.44 -13.64 -16.05
N GLU A 23 3.30 -14.27 -15.73
CA GLU A 23 2.97 -15.66 -16.10
C GLU A 23 3.13 -15.91 -17.60
N SER A 24 2.52 -15.06 -18.44
CA SER A 24 2.57 -15.20 -19.90
C SER A 24 3.96 -15.00 -20.50
N ASN A 25 4.90 -14.46 -19.73
CA ASN A 25 6.31 -14.34 -20.10
C ASN A 25 7.20 -15.37 -19.37
N ASN A 26 6.62 -16.45 -18.82
CA ASN A 26 7.32 -17.49 -18.07
C ASN A 26 8.12 -16.95 -16.88
N ARG A 27 7.59 -15.93 -16.19
CA ARG A 27 8.16 -15.39 -14.95
C ARG A 27 7.23 -15.69 -13.79
N ASP A 28 7.80 -15.95 -12.62
CA ASP A 28 7.05 -16.02 -11.37
C ASP A 28 6.38 -14.66 -11.08
N PRO A 29 5.04 -14.57 -11.00
CA PRO A 29 4.33 -13.34 -10.64
C PRO A 29 4.76 -12.76 -9.29
N GLU A 30 5.09 -13.62 -8.32
CA GLU A 30 5.44 -13.19 -6.97
C GLU A 30 6.83 -12.55 -6.88
N SER A 31 7.65 -12.72 -7.92
CA SER A 31 8.91 -11.99 -8.08
C SER A 31 8.72 -10.48 -8.31
N VAL A 32 7.52 -10.05 -8.72
CA VAL A 32 7.19 -8.64 -8.97
C VAL A 32 6.53 -8.05 -7.73
N LYS A 33 7.32 -7.35 -6.91
CA LYS A 33 6.83 -6.69 -5.71
C LYS A 33 6.16 -5.35 -6.00
N ILE A 34 4.95 -5.17 -5.48
CA ILE A 34 4.10 -4.01 -5.72
C ILE A 34 4.25 -3.00 -4.57
N SER A 35 4.40 -1.73 -4.92
CA SER A 35 4.46 -0.64 -3.95
C SER A 35 3.43 0.42 -4.29
N ALA A 36 2.51 0.69 -3.37
CA ALA A 36 1.40 1.62 -3.58
C ALA A 36 1.30 2.67 -2.46
N ILE A 37 0.71 3.83 -2.79
CA ILE A 37 0.55 4.95 -1.86
C ILE A 37 -0.60 4.69 -0.89
N PHE A 38 -0.39 4.98 0.39
CA PHE A 38 -1.41 4.89 1.44
C PHE A 38 -2.21 6.18 1.52
N GLY A 39 -3.11 6.37 0.55
CA GLY A 39 -3.85 7.62 0.39
C GLY A 39 -5.19 7.59 1.13
N ALA A 40 -6.20 7.00 0.50
CA ALA A 40 -7.56 6.92 1.04
C ALA A 40 -7.61 6.22 2.42
N GLN A 41 -6.69 5.29 2.63
CA GLN A 41 -6.57 4.47 3.84
C GLN A 41 -6.15 5.27 5.08
N MET A 42 -5.64 6.49 4.94
CA MET A 42 -5.24 7.34 6.06
C MET A 42 -6.37 7.62 7.06
N MET A 43 -7.64 7.58 6.63
CA MET A 43 -8.80 7.79 7.49
C MET A 43 -9.03 6.65 8.49
N ASN A 44 -8.64 5.42 8.14
CA ASN A 44 -8.65 4.26 9.02
C ASN A 44 -7.45 3.36 8.68
N PRO A 45 -6.26 3.66 9.24
CA PRO A 45 -5.04 2.97 8.87
C PRO A 45 -5.05 1.47 9.16
N GLU A 46 -5.69 1.02 10.24
CA GLU A 46 -5.77 -0.40 10.60
C GLU A 46 -6.51 -1.21 9.53
N ALA A 47 -7.71 -0.76 9.15
CA ALA A 47 -8.48 -1.38 8.06
C ALA A 47 -7.77 -1.23 6.71
N GLY A 48 -7.06 -0.11 6.52
CA GLY A 48 -6.32 0.19 5.32
C GLY A 48 -5.16 -0.77 5.05
N VAL A 49 -4.43 -1.21 6.08
CA VAL A 49 -3.34 -2.19 5.91
C VAL A 49 -3.89 -3.50 5.34
N GLU A 50 -4.99 -4.00 5.90
CA GLU A 50 -5.63 -5.22 5.41
C GLU A 50 -6.18 -5.05 3.99
N GLU A 51 -6.80 -3.91 3.69
CA GLU A 51 -7.27 -3.61 2.33
C GLU A 51 -6.12 -3.65 1.29
N MET A 52 -4.97 -3.08 1.61
CA MET A 52 -3.79 -3.07 0.75
C MET A 52 -3.16 -4.46 0.60
N ARG A 53 -3.07 -5.23 1.70
CA ARG A 53 -2.61 -6.62 1.69
C ARG A 53 -3.50 -7.47 0.79
N SER A 54 -4.81 -7.41 1.00
CA SER A 54 -5.82 -8.11 0.20
C SER A 54 -5.81 -7.69 -1.28
N ALA A 55 -5.39 -6.47 -1.60
CA ALA A 55 -5.19 -6.03 -2.98
C ALA A 55 -3.91 -6.58 -3.64
N GLY A 56 -3.01 -7.20 -2.87
CA GLY A 56 -1.74 -7.73 -3.35
C GLY A 56 -0.60 -6.69 -3.35
N VAL A 57 -0.66 -5.68 -2.49
CA VAL A 57 0.42 -4.72 -2.28
C VAL A 57 1.43 -5.30 -1.28
N ASP A 58 2.70 -5.36 -1.66
CA ASP A 58 3.78 -5.84 -0.77
C ASP A 58 4.37 -4.72 0.09
N ARG A 59 4.33 -3.47 -0.39
CA ARG A 59 4.93 -2.32 0.31
C ARG A 59 4.02 -1.10 0.26
N ILE A 60 3.73 -0.57 1.44
CA ILE A 60 2.92 0.62 1.61
C ILE A 60 3.84 1.84 1.71
N MET A 61 3.54 2.89 0.92
CA MET A 61 4.20 4.19 1.05
C MET A 61 3.27 5.19 1.71
N VAL A 62 3.58 5.56 2.94
CA VAL A 62 2.82 6.56 3.70
C VAL A 62 3.32 7.96 3.28
N PRO A 63 2.45 8.85 2.80
CA PRO A 63 2.85 10.20 2.44
C PRO A 63 3.30 11.00 3.68
N ALA A 64 4.45 11.67 3.62
CA ALA A 64 4.99 12.41 4.75
C ALA A 64 4.06 13.52 5.28
N PHE A 65 3.20 14.09 4.41
CA PHE A 65 2.22 15.10 4.81
C PHE A 65 1.16 14.58 5.79
N PHE A 66 1.00 13.25 5.93
CA PHE A 66 0.12 12.66 6.94
C PHE A 66 0.53 13.06 8.36
N PHE A 67 1.82 13.33 8.56
CA PHE A 67 2.41 13.72 9.85
C PHE A 67 2.75 15.21 9.93
N VAL A 68 2.34 16.04 8.96
CA VAL A 68 2.64 17.48 9.00
C VAL A 68 1.75 18.20 10.03
N GLY A 69 2.34 19.17 10.73
CA GLY A 69 1.66 20.04 11.69
C GLY A 69 2.11 19.82 13.14
N GLU A 70 1.51 20.58 14.05
CA GLU A 70 1.70 20.40 15.49
C GLU A 70 1.32 18.96 15.91
N GLY A 71 2.10 18.35 16.81
CA GLY A 71 1.94 16.93 17.18
C GLY A 71 2.26 15.93 16.07
N GLY A 72 2.89 16.36 14.97
CA GLY A 72 3.25 15.50 13.85
C GLY A 72 4.15 14.31 14.20
N MET A 73 5.17 14.56 15.04
CA MET A 73 6.08 13.51 15.51
C MET A 73 5.39 12.51 16.44
N ASP A 74 4.46 12.97 17.29
CA ASP A 74 3.69 12.08 18.15
C ASP A 74 2.79 11.16 17.33
N ARG A 75 2.13 11.69 16.29
CA ARG A 75 1.36 10.89 15.33
C ARG A 75 2.22 9.89 14.56
N LEU A 76 3.45 10.26 14.20
CA LEU A 76 4.39 9.34 13.55
C LEU A 76 4.76 8.19 14.50
N SER A 77 5.06 8.49 15.76
CA SER A 77 5.35 7.47 16.77
C SER A 77 4.14 6.56 17.00
N GLU A 78 2.95 7.12 17.19
CA GLU A 78 1.72 6.35 17.38
C GLU A 78 1.41 5.46 16.17
N PHE A 79 1.57 5.99 14.95
CA PHE A 79 1.42 5.19 13.73
C PHE A 79 2.43 4.04 13.69
N GLY A 80 3.69 4.31 14.06
CA GLY A 80 4.73 3.29 14.14
C GLY A 80 4.40 2.17 15.11
N GLU A 81 3.88 2.52 16.29
CA GLU A 81 3.51 1.55 17.33
C GLU A 81 2.27 0.72 16.99
N LYS A 82 1.25 1.35 16.38
CA LYS A 82 -0.04 0.70 16.13
C LYS A 82 -0.13 0.00 14.78
N ILE A 83 0.45 0.59 13.73
CA ILE A 83 0.17 0.18 12.35
C ILE A 83 1.28 -0.72 11.78
N ILE A 84 2.55 -0.48 12.09
CA ILE A 84 3.65 -1.32 11.61
C ILE A 84 3.49 -2.80 12.01
N PRO A 85 3.04 -3.16 13.23
CA PRO A 85 2.82 -4.57 13.58
C PRO A 85 1.75 -5.29 12.75
N LEU A 86 0.89 -4.55 12.03
CA LEU A 86 -0.17 -5.10 11.19
C LEU A 86 0.28 -5.32 9.74
N ALA A 87 1.41 -4.74 9.33
CA ALA A 87 1.90 -4.69 7.95
C ALA A 87 2.68 -5.96 7.53
#